data_AF-A0A7Z0MPF8-F1
#
_entry.id   AF-A0A7Z0MPF8-F1
#
_cell.length_a   1.000
_cell.length_b   1.000
_cell.length_c   1.000
_cell.angle_alpha   90.00
_cell.angle_beta   90.00
_cell.angle_gamma   90.00
#
_symmetry.space_group_name_H-M   'P 1'
#
loop_
_entity.id
_entity.type
_entity.pdbx_description
1 polymer ?
#
loop_
_entity_poly.entity_id
_entity_poly.type
_entity_poly.pdbx_seq_one_letter_code
_entity_poly.pdbx_strand_id
1 'polypeptide(L)'
;MKKLLSIILLALPVTVMASHFNGNDIRISSETWYVDKDDNLIIKSVGTDIRVIPADTGNPDVSEFEMFTPSDAVDHSWSIDFVGVQDSIKLVFISPEVVNLDYQYNYDTDTNVGFHFQDVGDAYPPITAVRASTSFAPKGFDPSLIRFDETIFT
;
A
#
# COMPACT_ATOMS: atom_id res chain seq x y z
N MET A 1 53.16 -39.93 5.98
CA MET A 1 52.94 -38.47 5.83
C MET A 1 51.53 -38.24 5.30
N LYS A 2 50.59 -37.79 6.13
CA LYS A 2 49.22 -37.43 5.70
C LYS A 2 49.08 -35.91 5.86
N LYS A 3 48.88 -35.19 4.75
CA LYS A 3 48.60 -33.74 4.76
C LYS A 3 47.13 -33.55 5.17
N LEU A 4 46.87 -32.86 6.28
CA LEU A 4 45.53 -32.34 6.59
C LEU A 4 45.23 -31.19 5.64
N LEU A 5 44.13 -31.30 4.90
CA LEU A 5 43.59 -30.25 4.06
C LEU A 5 42.63 -29.42 4.92
N SER A 6 43.03 -28.21 5.32
CA SER A 6 42.14 -27.28 6.03
C SER A 6 41.19 -26.64 5.03
N ILE A 7 39.89 -26.96 5.13
CA ILE A 7 38.83 -26.25 4.40
C ILE A 7 38.55 -24.96 5.16
N ILE A 8 38.94 -23.82 4.59
CA ILE A 8 38.56 -22.50 5.08
C ILE A 8 37.13 -22.24 4.59
N LEU A 9 36.17 -22.32 5.50
CA LEU A 9 34.78 -21.93 5.22
C LEU A 9 34.72 -20.40 5.25
N LEU A 10 34.75 -19.75 4.08
CA LEU A 10 34.46 -18.32 3.99
C LEU A 10 32.96 -18.12 4.27
N ALA A 11 32.63 -17.65 5.47
CA ALA A 11 31.35 -17.04 5.73
C ALA A 11 31.33 -15.68 5.01
N LEU A 12 30.66 -15.60 3.87
CA LEU A 12 30.34 -14.32 3.24
C LEU A 12 29.41 -13.55 4.19
N PRO A 13 29.64 -12.25 4.42
CA PRO A 13 28.66 -11.44 5.11
C PRO A 13 27.37 -11.45 4.30
N VAL A 14 26.31 -12.03 4.86
CA VAL A 14 24.95 -11.84 4.35
C VAL A 14 24.56 -10.44 4.80
N THR A 15 24.78 -9.46 3.95
CA THR A 15 24.17 -8.15 4.13
C THR A 15 22.68 -8.34 3.90
N VAL A 16 21.91 -8.43 4.98
CA VAL A 16 20.47 -8.20 4.90
C VAL A 16 20.34 -6.73 4.53
N MET A 17 20.01 -6.45 3.28
CA MET A 17 19.55 -5.13 2.88
C MET A 17 18.27 -4.92 3.67
N ALA A 18 18.34 -4.15 4.77
CA ALA A 18 17.14 -3.68 5.45
C ALA A 18 16.30 -2.92 4.42
N SER A 19 14.99 -3.15 4.43
CA SER A 19 14.10 -2.41 3.53
C SER A 19 14.26 -0.91 3.72
N HIS A 20 14.11 -0.13 2.66
CA HIS A 20 14.08 1.32 2.82
C HIS A 20 12.93 1.74 3.73
N PHE A 21 11.80 1.01 3.73
CA PHE A 21 10.66 1.29 4.58
C PHE A 21 10.87 1.00 6.08
N ASN A 22 11.77 0.08 6.45
CA ASN A 22 11.88 -0.42 7.81
C ASN A 22 12.29 0.69 8.79
N GLY A 23 11.45 0.94 9.78
CA GLY A 23 11.73 1.92 10.84
C GLY A 23 11.46 3.38 10.46
N ASN A 24 10.94 3.66 9.26
CA ASN A 24 10.65 5.01 8.79
C ASN A 24 9.13 5.32 8.85
N ASP A 25 8.78 6.58 9.12
CA ASP A 25 7.37 7.01 9.32
C ASP A 25 6.69 7.26 7.97
N ILE A 26 5.66 6.46 7.68
CA ILE A 26 4.85 6.57 6.47
C ILE A 26 3.43 6.95 6.86
N ARG A 27 2.93 8.02 6.26
CA ARG A 27 1.51 8.36 6.32
C ARG A 27 0.76 7.71 5.17
N ILE A 28 -0.39 7.13 5.46
CA ILE A 28 -1.24 6.47 4.48
C ILE A 28 -2.62 7.13 4.55
N SER A 29 -3.15 7.53 3.40
CA SER A 29 -4.49 8.10 3.30
C SER A 29 -5.30 7.42 2.19
N SER A 30 -6.61 7.22 2.43
CA SER A 30 -7.57 6.90 1.35
C SER A 30 -8.15 8.19 0.79
N GLU A 31 -8.36 8.25 -0.51
CA GLU A 31 -8.80 9.46 -1.20
C GLU A 31 -9.90 9.15 -2.21
N THR A 32 -10.92 9.98 -2.24
CA THR A 32 -11.93 9.98 -3.31
C THR A 32 -11.67 11.13 -4.26
N TRP A 33 -11.90 10.88 -5.54
CA TRP A 33 -11.59 11.80 -6.62
C TRP A 33 -12.78 11.97 -7.55
N TYR A 34 -12.86 13.13 -8.18
CA TYR A 34 -13.77 13.39 -9.28
C TYR A 34 -13.02 14.07 -10.42
N VAL A 35 -13.57 13.92 -11.63
CA VAL A 35 -13.10 14.65 -12.80
C VAL A 35 -13.96 15.90 -12.93
N ASP A 36 -13.34 17.08 -12.93
CA ASP A 36 -14.07 18.33 -13.12
C ASP A 36 -14.49 18.52 -14.59
N LYS A 37 -15.17 19.63 -14.88
CA LYS A 37 -15.64 19.96 -16.24
C LYS A 37 -14.52 20.17 -17.27
N ASP A 38 -13.29 20.38 -16.80
CA ASP A 38 -12.10 20.68 -17.60
C ASP A 38 -11.16 19.46 -17.66
N ASP A 39 -11.68 18.26 -17.34
CA ASP A 39 -10.97 16.98 -17.30
C ASP A 39 -9.83 16.90 -16.27
N ASN A 40 -9.82 17.79 -15.26
CA ASN A 40 -8.85 17.70 -14.17
C ASN A 40 -9.31 16.70 -13.12
N LEU A 41 -8.37 15.87 -12.66
CA LEU A 41 -8.60 14.98 -11.54
C LEU A 41 -8.40 15.74 -10.22
N ILE A 42 -9.46 15.87 -9.42
CA ILE A 42 -9.48 16.66 -8.19
C ILE A 42 -9.85 15.77 -7.00
N ILE A 43 -9.12 15.91 -5.88
CA ILE A 43 -9.47 15.25 -4.62
C ILE A 43 -10.80 15.81 -4.14
N LYS A 44 -11.79 14.93 -4.01
CA LYS A 44 -13.11 15.23 -3.45
C LYS A 44 -13.08 15.16 -1.93
N SER A 45 -12.45 14.11 -1.37
CA SER A 45 -12.32 13.93 0.07
C SER A 45 -11.15 13.02 0.42
N VAL A 46 -10.60 13.21 1.62
CA VAL A 46 -9.67 12.28 2.28
C VAL A 46 -10.45 11.49 3.34
N GLY A 47 -10.31 10.17 3.33
CA GLY A 47 -10.93 9.26 4.28
C GLY A 47 -9.99 8.89 5.42
N THR A 48 -9.85 7.59 5.70
CA THR A 48 -8.88 7.03 6.65
C THR A 48 -7.49 7.57 6.40
N ASP A 49 -6.83 8.01 7.46
CA ASP A 49 -5.50 8.63 7.45
C ASP A 49 -4.73 8.19 8.71
N ILE A 50 -3.65 7.44 8.51
CA ILE A 50 -2.86 6.86 9.61
C ILE A 50 -1.36 7.06 9.36
N ARG A 51 -0.58 6.88 10.43
CA ARG A 51 0.87 6.74 10.36
C ARG A 51 1.27 5.32 10.75
N VAL A 52 2.23 4.76 10.02
CA VAL A 52 2.78 3.44 10.27
C VAL A 52 4.31 3.52 10.25
N ILE A 53 4.94 2.74 11.10
CA ILE A 53 6.38 2.46 11.06
C ILE A 53 6.50 1.01 10.58
N PRO A 54 6.78 0.77 9.29
CA PRO A 54 6.85 -0.59 8.76
C PRO A 54 7.97 -1.38 9.41
N ALA A 55 7.74 -2.67 9.57
CA ALA A 55 8.71 -3.59 10.11
C ALA A 55 8.62 -4.91 9.34
N ASP A 56 9.72 -5.34 8.70
CA ASP A 56 9.81 -6.57 7.91
C ASP A 56 9.48 -7.87 8.70
N THR A 57 9.20 -7.77 10.01
CA THR A 57 8.81 -8.87 10.90
C THR A 57 7.30 -9.04 11.08
N GLY A 58 6.47 -8.07 10.66
CA GLY A 58 5.01 -8.14 10.71
C GLY A 58 4.43 -8.19 9.30
N ASN A 59 3.53 -9.13 9.01
CA ASN A 59 2.83 -9.18 7.74
C ASN A 59 1.32 -9.39 7.98
N PRO A 60 0.45 -8.45 7.57
CA PRO A 60 0.78 -7.16 6.95
C PRO A 60 1.29 -6.13 7.97
N ASP A 61 1.96 -5.06 7.52
CA ASP A 61 2.30 -3.90 8.36
C ASP A 61 1.06 -3.14 8.83
N VAL A 62 0.01 -3.12 8.01
CA VAL A 62 -1.32 -2.59 8.36
C VAL A 62 -2.38 -3.60 7.96
N SER A 63 -3.24 -3.97 8.91
CA SER A 63 -4.43 -4.78 8.67
C SER A 63 -5.69 -3.92 8.75
N GLU A 64 -6.72 -4.27 7.98
CA GLU A 64 -8.04 -3.64 8.06
C GLU A 64 -8.01 -2.12 7.81
N PHE A 65 -7.13 -1.66 6.92
CA PHE A 65 -7.12 -0.27 6.49
C PHE A 65 -8.40 0.03 5.70
N GLU A 66 -9.29 0.82 6.29
CA GLU A 66 -10.59 1.14 5.70
C GLU A 66 -10.42 2.11 4.52
N MET A 67 -10.92 1.70 3.36
CA MET A 67 -11.09 2.58 2.22
C MET A 67 -12.44 3.29 2.33
N PHE A 68 -12.42 4.59 2.56
CA PHE A 68 -13.64 5.38 2.62
C PHE A 68 -14.35 5.37 1.26
N THR A 69 -15.58 4.88 1.24
CA THR A 69 -16.49 5.05 0.11
C THR A 69 -17.75 5.77 0.63
N PRO A 70 -18.16 6.89 0.02
CA PRO A 70 -19.25 7.71 0.56
C PRO A 70 -20.63 7.01 0.63
N SER A 71 -20.77 5.84 0.00
CA SER A 71 -22.07 5.18 -0.22
C SER A 71 -22.28 3.86 0.50
N ASP A 72 -21.26 3.25 1.12
CA ASP A 72 -21.37 1.87 1.61
C ASP A 72 -21.18 1.76 3.13
N ALA A 73 -22.10 1.05 3.78
CA ALA A 73 -22.05 0.65 5.19
C ALA A 73 -21.16 -0.58 5.39
N VAL A 74 -20.13 -0.74 4.55
CA VAL A 74 -19.35 -1.98 4.42
C VAL A 74 -17.90 -1.63 4.54
N ASP A 75 -17.21 -2.32 5.45
CA ASP A 75 -15.78 -2.14 5.68
C ASP A 75 -14.99 -2.59 4.43
N HIS A 76 -14.59 -1.63 3.59
CA HIS A 76 -13.72 -1.89 2.45
C HIS A 76 -12.27 -1.92 2.94
N SER A 77 -11.94 -2.99 3.63
CA SER A 77 -10.69 -3.12 4.36
C SER A 77 -9.56 -3.66 3.49
N TRP A 78 -8.37 -3.12 3.69
CA TRP A 78 -7.15 -3.54 2.98
C TRP A 78 -6.06 -3.91 3.96
N SER A 79 -5.30 -4.95 3.60
CA SER A 79 -4.00 -5.22 4.19
C SER A 79 -2.92 -4.53 3.35
N ILE A 80 -2.01 -3.81 4.01
CA ILE A 80 -0.90 -3.07 3.41
C ILE A 80 0.41 -3.63 3.96
N ASP A 81 1.31 -4.01 3.06
CA ASP A 81 2.58 -4.65 3.38
C ASP A 81 3.70 -3.94 2.61
N PHE A 82 4.69 -3.40 3.33
CA PHE A 82 5.84 -2.69 2.80
C PHE A 82 6.97 -3.68 2.58
N VAL A 83 7.03 -4.23 1.37
CA VAL A 83 7.92 -5.34 1.05
C VAL A 83 9.31 -4.84 0.71
N GLY A 84 10.23 -5.08 1.64
CA GLY A 84 11.58 -4.56 1.56
C GLY A 84 12.53 -5.09 0.50
N VAL A 85 12.34 -6.34 0.09
CA VAL A 85 13.23 -6.97 -0.89
C VAL A 85 13.09 -6.35 -2.28
N GLN A 86 11.97 -5.64 -2.54
CA GLN A 86 11.64 -5.08 -3.86
C GLN A 86 11.26 -3.60 -3.81
N ASP A 87 11.42 -2.93 -2.66
CA ASP A 87 10.95 -1.56 -2.44
C ASP A 87 9.52 -1.35 -2.94
N SER A 88 8.64 -2.30 -2.61
CA SER A 88 7.28 -2.34 -3.15
C SER A 88 6.24 -2.32 -2.05
N ILE A 89 5.18 -1.54 -2.23
CA ILE A 89 3.99 -1.59 -1.38
C ILE A 89 3.01 -2.58 -2.00
N LYS A 90 2.58 -3.56 -1.19
CA LYS A 90 1.61 -4.58 -1.58
C LYS A 90 0.27 -4.30 -0.89
N LEU A 91 -0.78 -4.21 -1.69
CA LEU A 91 -2.15 -3.98 -1.25
C LEU A 91 -2.99 -5.22 -1.51
N VAL A 92 -3.63 -5.73 -0.46
CA VAL A 92 -4.53 -6.90 -0.52
C VAL A 92 -5.89 -6.51 0.03
N PHE A 93 -6.91 -6.51 -0.82
CA PHE A 93 -8.28 -6.26 -0.40
C PHE A 93 -8.82 -7.44 0.43
N ILE A 94 -9.43 -7.12 1.57
CA ILE A 94 -10.10 -8.07 2.45
C ILE A 94 -11.59 -8.03 2.08
N SER A 95 -11.99 -8.86 1.11
CA SER A 95 -13.37 -8.87 0.63
C SER A 95 -14.30 -9.63 1.58
N PRO A 96 -15.37 -9.00 2.11
CA PRO A 96 -16.46 -9.72 2.76
C PRO A 96 -17.23 -10.69 1.82
N GLU A 97 -17.14 -10.57 0.49
CA GLU A 97 -17.77 -11.54 -0.44
C GLU A 97 -17.16 -12.95 -0.34
N VAL A 98 -15.89 -13.07 0.08
CA VAL A 98 -15.26 -14.38 0.33
C VAL A 98 -15.95 -15.09 1.50
N VAL A 99 -16.59 -14.33 2.39
CA VAL A 99 -17.34 -14.81 3.56
C VAL A 99 -18.84 -14.92 3.26
N ASN A 100 -19.38 -14.10 2.35
CA ASN A 100 -20.79 -14.11 1.96
C ASN A 100 -20.98 -13.82 0.45
N LEU A 101 -21.21 -14.87 -0.34
CA LEU A 101 -21.40 -14.80 -1.80
C LEU A 101 -22.69 -14.07 -2.24
N ASP A 102 -23.64 -13.85 -1.33
CA ASP A 102 -24.87 -13.10 -1.60
C ASP A 102 -24.71 -11.60 -1.35
N TYR A 103 -23.51 -11.17 -0.93
CA TYR A 103 -23.22 -9.77 -0.69
C TYR A 103 -23.09 -9.03 -2.02
N GLN A 104 -23.95 -8.05 -2.26
CA GLN A 104 -23.86 -7.13 -3.39
C GLN A 104 -23.53 -5.75 -2.86
N TYR A 105 -22.37 -5.25 -3.23
CA TYR A 105 -21.97 -3.89 -2.91
C TYR A 105 -22.76 -2.87 -3.76
N ASN A 106 -23.22 -1.80 -3.13
CA ASN A 106 -23.88 -0.68 -3.80
C ASN A 106 -22.85 0.39 -4.13
N TYR A 107 -22.01 0.08 -5.10
CA TYR A 107 -20.96 0.99 -5.52
C TYR A 107 -21.50 2.16 -6.35
N ASP A 108 -21.25 3.38 -5.89
CA ASP A 108 -21.41 4.59 -6.72
C ASP A 108 -20.42 4.52 -7.90
N THR A 109 -20.93 4.56 -9.14
CA THR A 109 -20.11 4.44 -10.36
C THR A 109 -19.23 5.66 -10.63
N ASP A 110 -19.54 6.77 -9.96
CA ASP A 110 -19.00 8.08 -10.33
C ASP A 110 -17.89 8.54 -9.37
N THR A 111 -17.50 7.68 -8.42
CA THR A 111 -16.44 7.98 -7.45
C THR A 111 -15.20 7.13 -7.74
N ASN A 112 -14.09 7.79 -8.07
CA ASN A 112 -12.79 7.13 -8.18
C ASN A 112 -12.10 7.15 -6.82
N VAL A 113 -11.51 6.03 -6.41
CA VAL A 113 -10.89 5.87 -5.09
C VAL A 113 -9.46 5.37 -5.23
N GLY A 114 -8.55 5.94 -4.44
CA GLY A 114 -7.13 5.61 -4.46
C GLY A 114 -6.49 5.66 -3.08
N PHE A 115 -5.18 5.43 -3.05
CA PHE A 115 -4.34 5.53 -1.87
C PHE A 115 -3.26 6.57 -2.09
N HIS A 116 -2.97 7.35 -1.07
CA HIS A 116 -1.81 8.20 -1.04
C HIS A 116 -0.89 7.79 0.10
N PHE A 117 0.38 7.56 -0.24
CA PHE A 117 1.46 7.26 0.68
C PHE A 117 2.42 8.45 0.71
N GLN A 118 2.72 8.93 1.92
CA GLN A 118 3.65 10.04 2.11
C GLN A 118 4.78 9.60 3.03
N ASP A 119 6.00 9.85 2.60
CA ASP A 119 7.18 9.83 3.45
C ASP A 119 7.19 11.10 4.30
N VAL A 120 6.98 10.95 5.61
CA VAL A 120 6.89 12.12 6.49
C VAL A 120 8.25 12.79 6.67
N GLY A 121 9.34 12.03 6.50
CA GLY A 121 10.71 12.49 6.78
C GLY A 121 11.50 12.91 5.56
N ASP A 122 10.96 12.73 4.34
CA ASP A 122 11.72 12.83 3.08
C ASP A 122 13.02 11.98 3.16
N ALA A 123 12.88 10.81 3.79
CA ALA A 123 13.91 9.84 4.06
C ALA A 123 14.19 8.93 2.84
N TYR A 124 13.34 8.93 1.82
CA TYR A 124 13.43 8.06 0.64
C TYR A 124 13.83 8.79 -0.65
N PRO A 125 14.51 8.10 -1.60
CA PRO A 125 14.41 8.45 -3.01
C PRO A 125 12.98 8.18 -3.53
N PRO A 126 12.53 8.86 -4.62
CA PRO A 126 11.18 8.69 -5.14
C PRO A 126 10.85 7.22 -5.42
N ILE A 127 9.77 6.71 -4.84
CA ILE A 127 9.34 5.33 -5.06
C ILE A 127 8.76 5.21 -6.46
N THR A 128 9.41 4.39 -7.30
CA THR A 128 9.13 4.34 -8.73
C THR A 128 7.98 3.41 -9.14
N ALA A 129 7.44 2.60 -8.22
CA ALA A 129 6.36 1.68 -8.54
C ALA A 129 5.56 1.23 -7.32
N VAL A 130 4.22 1.34 -7.39
CA VAL A 130 3.28 0.66 -6.49
C VAL A 130 2.43 -0.31 -7.29
N ARG A 131 2.17 -1.50 -6.74
CA ARG A 131 1.36 -2.53 -7.41
C ARG A 131 0.20 -2.96 -6.51
N ALA A 132 -1.02 -2.75 -6.98
CA ALA A 132 -2.21 -3.31 -6.36
C ALA A 132 -2.75 -4.48 -7.19
N SER A 133 -3.15 -5.55 -6.52
CA SER A 133 -3.95 -6.60 -7.16
C SER A 133 -5.40 -6.13 -7.27
N THR A 134 -5.93 -6.02 -8.49
CA THR A 134 -7.29 -5.51 -8.73
C THR A 134 -8.35 -6.61 -8.84
N SER A 135 -7.97 -7.89 -8.87
CA SER A 135 -8.89 -9.01 -9.13
C SER A 135 -10.09 -9.11 -8.16
N PHE A 136 -9.96 -8.53 -6.97
CA PHE A 136 -11.04 -8.48 -5.97
C PHE A 136 -11.26 -7.06 -5.47
N ALA A 137 -10.64 -6.04 -6.09
CA ALA A 137 -10.75 -4.68 -5.59
C ALA A 137 -12.20 -4.18 -5.68
N PRO A 138 -12.64 -3.37 -4.71
CA PRO A 138 -13.98 -2.78 -4.75
C PRO A 138 -14.11 -1.92 -6.00
N LYS A 139 -15.30 -1.89 -6.59
CA LYS A 139 -15.57 -1.04 -7.75
C LYS A 139 -15.36 0.44 -7.38
N GLY A 140 -14.78 1.20 -8.32
CA GLY A 140 -14.31 2.57 -8.06
C GLY A 140 -12.84 2.63 -7.61
N PHE A 141 -12.26 1.52 -7.15
CA PHE A 141 -10.81 1.47 -6.94
C PHE A 141 -10.09 1.58 -8.29
N ASP A 142 -9.26 2.60 -8.41
CA ASP A 142 -8.40 2.80 -9.56
C ASP A 142 -6.93 2.72 -9.13
N PRO A 143 -6.17 1.67 -9.53
CA PRO A 143 -4.75 1.59 -9.20
C PRO A 143 -3.93 2.73 -9.82
N SER A 144 -4.45 3.41 -10.84
CA SER A 144 -3.83 4.61 -11.42
C SER A 144 -3.87 5.81 -10.47
N LEU A 145 -4.65 5.75 -9.39
CA LEU A 145 -4.76 6.79 -8.36
C LEU A 145 -3.93 6.48 -7.11
N ILE A 146 -3.06 5.48 -7.17
CA ILE A 146 -2.06 5.28 -6.12
C ILE A 146 -0.94 6.30 -6.32
N ARG A 147 -0.66 7.07 -5.25
CA ARG A 147 0.34 8.14 -5.26
C ARG A 147 1.37 7.90 -4.15
N PHE A 148 2.62 8.25 -4.43
CA PHE A 148 3.70 8.22 -3.45
C PHE A 148 4.44 9.57 -3.49
N ASP A 149 4.53 10.24 -2.34
CA ASP A 149 5.38 11.40 -2.12
C ASP A 149 5.11 12.60 -3.06
N GLU A 150 3.90 12.68 -3.60
CA GLU A 150 3.42 13.86 -4.29
C GLU A 150 2.83 14.81 -3.26
N THR A 151 3.35 16.05 -3.21
CA THR A 151 2.76 17.09 -2.35
C THR A 151 1.34 17.33 -2.84
N ILE A 152 0.33 17.05 -2.02
CA ILE A 152 -1.05 17.42 -2.33
C ILE A 152 -1.07 18.95 -2.42
N PHE A 153 -1.23 19.50 -3.62
CA PHE A 153 -1.49 20.92 -3.79
C PHE A 153 -2.92 21.19 -3.29
N THR A 154 -3.03 21.64 -2.04
CA THR A 154 -4.23 22.27 -1.47
C THR A 154 -4.44 23.67 -2.03
#